data_AF-A0AAD5YIN6-F1
#
_entry.id   AF-A0AAD5YIN6-F1
#
_cell.length_a   1.000
_cell.length_b   1.000
_cell.length_c   1.000
_cell.angle_alpha   90.00
_cell.angle_beta   90.00
_cell.angle_gamma   90.00
#
_symmetry.space_group_name_H-M   'P 1'
#
loop_
_entity.id
_entity.type
_entity.pdbx_description
1 polymer ?
#
loop_
_entity_poly.entity_id
_entity_poly.type
_entity_poly.pdbx_seq_one_letter_code
_entity_poly.pdbx_strand_id
1 'polypeptide(L)'
;MSLSRTFPECWGHRGASAAYPENTLASFEAAIREGAEGIESDVHVSIDDVVLMFHDPSLDRTTTGKGQIKEHKWYGPDGMEHLTTVKEPKQSIPTFAETVSLLMKPENLHVKFNVDVKVQNDPARLFSLMHTIIAAQPNWQTVLAPRILLGLWHPTFIPHAKNHLPYCRRSYIGVDIWVARTYFWENVEVFSMSFGSLTTAEGEKFRTDCQQGGKKIMVWTVNDADSMVEAVRWNIDVILTDVPRKWLDLRAALQADYDNTAAKHGRLFLWTTWYYYQPVQSLLSRLLKARLENIAGPFTLVNAASIPEVGLVSA
;
A
#
# COMPACT_ATOMS: atom_id res chain seq x y z
N MET A 1 -19.08 12.77 -28.49
CA MET A 1 -18.55 11.47 -28.01
C MET A 1 -18.44 11.57 -26.50
N SER A 2 -19.19 10.76 -25.75
CA SER A 2 -18.99 10.64 -24.30
C SER A 2 -17.60 10.05 -24.10
N LEU A 3 -16.66 10.83 -23.55
CA LEU A 3 -15.39 10.29 -23.06
C LEU A 3 -15.78 9.26 -21.99
N SER A 4 -15.47 7.97 -22.20
CA SER A 4 -15.77 6.97 -21.18
C SER A 4 -14.98 7.31 -19.93
N ARG A 5 -15.66 7.78 -18.89
CA ARG A 5 -15.03 8.15 -17.62
C ARG A 5 -14.47 6.89 -16.97
N THR A 6 -13.18 6.89 -16.68
CA THR A 6 -12.54 5.85 -15.89
C THR A 6 -12.78 6.13 -14.41
N PHE A 7 -13.10 5.08 -13.65
CA PHE A 7 -13.29 5.17 -12.21
C PHE A 7 -12.12 4.49 -11.48
N PRO A 8 -11.71 5.00 -10.31
CA PRO A 8 -10.68 4.36 -9.50
C PRO A 8 -11.02 2.90 -9.19
N GLU A 9 -10.00 2.04 -9.22
CA GLU A 9 -10.08 0.71 -8.62
C GLU A 9 -10.29 0.82 -7.11
N CYS A 10 -10.92 -0.19 -6.53
CA CYS A 10 -11.16 -0.32 -5.11
C CYS A 10 -10.12 -1.24 -4.50
N TRP A 11 -9.18 -0.71 -3.72
CA TRP A 11 -8.21 -1.54 -3.01
C TRP A 11 -8.48 -1.47 -1.50
N GLY A 12 -8.64 -2.63 -0.86
CA GLY A 12 -8.89 -2.71 0.58
C GLY A 12 -7.62 -2.39 1.39
N HIS A 13 -7.61 -1.26 2.09
CA HIS A 13 -6.50 -0.85 2.97
C HIS A 13 -6.46 -1.77 4.20
N ARG A 14 -5.44 -2.63 4.25
CA ARG A 14 -5.34 -3.74 5.21
C ARG A 14 -6.55 -4.69 5.14
N GLY A 15 -7.13 -4.83 3.94
CA GLY A 15 -8.40 -5.51 3.66
C GLY A 15 -9.64 -4.63 3.92
N ALA A 16 -10.76 -5.23 4.34
CA ALA A 16 -11.97 -4.52 4.79
C ALA A 16 -11.86 -4.14 6.28
N SER A 17 -10.81 -3.37 6.60
CA SER A 17 -10.31 -3.15 7.97
C SER A 17 -11.26 -2.34 8.87
N ALA A 18 -12.26 -1.65 8.30
CA ALA A 18 -13.33 -1.06 9.10
C ALA A 18 -14.21 -2.14 9.74
N ALA A 19 -14.55 -3.20 9.01
CA ALA A 19 -15.43 -4.28 9.47
C ALA A 19 -14.66 -5.40 10.20
N TYR A 20 -13.47 -5.75 9.74
CA TYR A 20 -12.65 -6.85 10.27
C TYR A 20 -11.37 -6.32 10.93
N PRO A 21 -10.64 -7.12 11.73
CA PRO A 21 -9.31 -6.73 12.20
C PRO A 21 -8.36 -6.52 11.01
N GLU A 22 -7.65 -5.40 11.00
CA GLU A 22 -6.69 -5.04 9.95
C GLU A 22 -5.61 -6.12 9.76
N ASN A 23 -5.13 -6.29 8.52
CA ASN A 23 -4.08 -7.23 8.15
C ASN A 23 -4.38 -8.67 8.60
N THR A 24 -5.60 -9.16 8.34
CA THR A 24 -6.01 -10.55 8.59
C THR A 24 -6.55 -11.19 7.33
N LEU A 25 -6.46 -12.53 7.23
CA LEU A 25 -7.05 -13.27 6.11
C LEU A 25 -8.55 -13.00 6.00
N ALA A 26 -9.28 -12.92 7.12
CA ALA A 26 -10.70 -12.56 7.11
C ALA A 26 -10.96 -11.16 6.53
N SER A 27 -10.12 -10.16 6.87
CA SER A 27 -10.22 -8.81 6.30
C SER A 27 -9.95 -8.80 4.79
N PHE A 28 -8.94 -9.55 4.33
CA PHE A 28 -8.62 -9.66 2.91
C PHE A 28 -9.72 -10.40 2.13
N GLU A 29 -10.18 -11.54 2.63
CA GLU A 29 -11.27 -12.31 2.02
C GLU A 29 -12.58 -11.51 1.97
N ALA A 30 -12.87 -10.70 3.00
CA ALA A 30 -14.02 -9.81 3.00
C ALA A 30 -13.92 -8.76 1.89
N ALA A 31 -12.78 -8.06 1.76
CA ALA A 31 -12.59 -7.08 0.69
C ALA A 31 -12.74 -7.70 -0.70
N ILE A 32 -12.14 -8.87 -0.93
CA ILE A 32 -12.24 -9.60 -2.21
C ILE A 32 -13.70 -9.99 -2.49
N ARG A 33 -14.41 -10.55 -1.49
CA ARG A 33 -15.83 -10.92 -1.62
C ARG A 33 -16.73 -9.71 -1.87
N GLU A 34 -16.35 -8.53 -1.38
CA GLU A 34 -17.07 -7.30 -1.67
C GLU A 34 -16.92 -6.86 -3.13
N GLY A 35 -15.84 -7.26 -3.80
CA GLY A 35 -15.53 -6.95 -5.20
C GLY A 35 -14.34 -6.03 -5.38
N ALA A 36 -13.48 -5.89 -4.36
CA ALA A 36 -12.25 -5.09 -4.47
C ALA A 36 -11.30 -5.70 -5.51
N GLU A 37 -10.80 -4.89 -6.44
CA GLU A 37 -9.82 -5.32 -7.45
C GLU A 37 -8.40 -5.51 -6.88
N GLY A 38 -8.17 -5.03 -5.66
CA GLY A 38 -6.91 -5.23 -4.96
C GLY A 38 -7.05 -5.21 -3.45
N ILE A 39 -6.01 -5.68 -2.78
CA ILE A 39 -5.81 -5.52 -1.34
C ILE A 39 -4.46 -4.87 -1.11
N GLU A 40 -4.36 -4.15 0.01
CA GLU A 40 -3.11 -3.62 0.51
C GLU A 40 -2.83 -4.24 1.88
N SER A 41 -1.55 -4.50 2.16
CA SER A 41 -1.07 -4.94 3.46
C SER A 41 0.34 -4.46 3.70
N ASP A 42 0.70 -4.41 4.97
CA ASP A 42 2.01 -4.03 5.47
C ASP A 42 2.87 -5.26 5.81
N VAL A 43 4.20 -5.15 5.71
CA VAL A 43 5.09 -6.28 6.03
C VAL A 43 6.17 -5.98 7.07
N HIS A 44 6.38 -6.95 7.97
CA HIS A 44 7.54 -7.04 8.88
C HIS A 44 8.13 -8.45 8.86
N VAL A 45 9.36 -8.60 9.34
CA VAL A 45 10.04 -9.90 9.46
C VAL A 45 10.32 -10.22 10.93
N SER A 46 9.94 -11.42 11.36
CA SER A 46 10.27 -12.00 12.67
C SER A 46 11.77 -12.34 12.79
N ILE A 47 12.24 -12.71 13.98
CA ILE A 47 13.67 -13.05 14.19
C ILE A 47 14.08 -14.36 13.49
N ASP A 48 13.13 -15.26 13.24
CA ASP A 48 13.28 -16.56 12.58
C ASP A 48 12.76 -16.55 11.13
N ASP A 49 12.89 -15.39 10.46
CA ASP A 49 12.74 -15.23 9.01
C ASP A 49 11.33 -15.44 8.44
N VAL A 50 10.29 -15.39 9.27
CA VAL A 50 8.90 -15.39 8.79
C VAL A 50 8.44 -13.97 8.49
N VAL A 51 7.98 -13.74 7.25
CA VAL A 51 7.40 -12.47 6.78
C VAL A 51 5.91 -12.41 7.18
N LEU A 52 5.54 -11.39 7.93
CA LEU A 52 4.23 -11.23 8.58
C LEU A 52 3.48 -10.03 8.02
N MET A 53 2.15 -10.17 7.85
CA MET A 53 1.26 -9.08 7.44
C MET A 53 0.90 -8.24 8.66
N PHE A 54 1.55 -7.09 8.83
CA PHE A 54 1.38 -6.28 10.04
C PHE A 54 1.84 -4.83 9.86
N HIS A 55 1.10 -3.86 10.39
CA HIS A 55 1.39 -2.44 10.17
C HIS A 55 2.52 -1.90 11.05
N ASP A 56 2.35 -2.00 12.36
CA ASP A 56 3.27 -1.39 13.33
C ASP A 56 4.50 -2.27 13.52
N PRO A 57 5.67 -1.70 13.85
CA PRO A 57 6.83 -2.53 14.21
C PRO A 57 6.63 -3.27 15.55
N SER A 58 5.58 -2.94 16.33
CA SER A 58 5.27 -3.51 17.64
C SER A 58 3.90 -4.19 17.65
N LEU A 59 3.78 -5.31 18.36
CA LEU A 59 2.57 -6.12 18.45
C LEU A 59 1.42 -5.45 19.24
N ASP A 60 1.76 -4.42 20.02
CA ASP A 60 0.99 -3.92 21.15
C ASP A 60 -0.41 -3.40 20.85
N ARG A 61 -0.60 -2.76 19.68
CA ARG A 61 -1.85 -2.04 19.37
C ARG A 61 -2.97 -2.99 18.96
N THR A 62 -2.66 -4.00 18.14
CA THR A 62 -3.67 -4.78 17.43
C THR A 62 -3.72 -6.24 17.84
N THR A 63 -2.82 -6.72 18.71
CA THR A 63 -2.77 -8.13 19.14
C THR A 63 -2.70 -8.29 20.65
N THR A 64 -2.83 -9.53 21.10
CA THR A 64 -2.60 -9.94 22.49
C THR A 64 -1.12 -9.92 22.89
N GLY A 65 -0.19 -9.75 21.95
CA GLY A 65 1.25 -9.71 22.19
C GLY A 65 1.78 -8.33 22.59
N LYS A 66 3.08 -8.27 22.91
CA LYS A 66 3.81 -7.05 23.27
C LYS A 66 5.21 -7.10 22.69
N GLY A 67 5.80 -5.93 22.42
CA GLY A 67 7.18 -5.82 21.97
C GLY A 67 7.35 -5.76 20.45
N GLN A 68 8.60 -5.56 20.01
CA GLN A 68 8.94 -5.35 18.60
C GLN A 68 8.96 -6.67 17.84
N ILE A 69 8.29 -6.76 16.69
CA ILE A 69 8.20 -7.98 15.88
C ILE A 69 9.58 -8.58 15.58
N LYS A 70 10.57 -7.72 15.28
CA LYS A 70 11.95 -8.12 14.96
C LYS A 70 12.69 -8.82 16.12
N GLU A 71 12.17 -8.74 17.34
CA GLU A 71 12.77 -9.31 18.56
C GLU A 71 12.13 -10.66 18.94
N HIS A 72 11.06 -11.07 18.25
CA HIS A 72 10.31 -12.28 18.57
C HIS A 72 10.39 -13.33 17.46
N LYS A 73 10.33 -14.60 17.87
CA LYS A 73 10.14 -15.74 16.96
C LYS A 73 8.68 -15.86 16.55
N TRP A 74 8.46 -16.25 15.31
CA TRP A 74 7.16 -16.68 14.85
C TRP A 74 6.81 -18.05 15.42
N TYR A 75 7.72 -19.01 15.34
CA TYR A 75 7.47 -20.39 15.76
C TYR A 75 7.84 -20.68 17.22
N GLY A 76 7.16 -21.68 17.78
CA GLY A 76 7.51 -22.32 19.05
C GLY A 76 6.51 -22.03 20.18
N PRO A 77 6.74 -22.57 21.39
CA PRO A 77 5.74 -22.50 22.48
C PRO A 77 5.31 -21.09 22.86
N ASP A 78 6.22 -20.13 22.76
CA ASP A 78 5.99 -18.69 23.00
C ASP A 78 5.99 -17.88 21.69
N GLY A 79 5.79 -18.56 20.56
CA GLY A 79 5.84 -18.00 19.21
C GLY A 79 4.65 -17.07 18.92
N MET A 80 4.89 -16.09 18.05
CA MET A 80 3.85 -15.17 17.60
C MET A 80 2.69 -15.88 16.87
N GLU A 81 2.87 -17.11 16.38
CA GLU A 81 1.81 -17.93 15.74
C GLU A 81 0.59 -18.18 16.64
N HIS A 82 0.76 -18.06 17.97
CA HIS A 82 -0.31 -18.21 18.95
C HIS A 82 -1.05 -16.92 19.30
N LEU A 83 -0.59 -15.77 18.79
CA LEU A 83 -1.21 -14.48 19.06
C LEU A 83 -2.49 -14.28 18.25
N THR A 84 -3.41 -13.51 18.84
CA THR A 84 -4.67 -13.15 18.17
C THR A 84 -4.89 -11.65 18.18
N THR A 85 -5.70 -11.16 17.24
CA THR A 85 -6.09 -9.76 17.17
C THR A 85 -6.90 -9.33 18.40
N VAL A 86 -6.85 -8.05 18.76
CA VAL A 86 -7.70 -7.52 19.85
C VAL A 86 -9.12 -7.20 19.39
N LYS A 87 -9.30 -6.86 18.12
CA LYS A 87 -10.61 -6.61 17.50
C LYS A 87 -11.32 -7.93 17.15
N GLU A 88 -12.64 -7.96 17.27
CA GLU A 88 -13.48 -9.09 16.87
C GLU A 88 -13.79 -9.07 15.35
N PRO A 89 -13.99 -10.25 14.73
CA PRO A 89 -13.71 -11.58 15.28
C PRO A 89 -12.20 -11.76 15.51
N LYS A 90 -11.80 -12.45 16.60
CA LYS A 90 -10.39 -12.79 16.83
C LYS A 90 -9.79 -13.56 15.65
N GLN A 91 -8.63 -13.14 15.17
CA GLN A 91 -7.91 -13.76 14.06
C GLN A 91 -6.42 -13.91 14.40
N SER A 92 -5.75 -14.88 13.78
CA SER A 92 -4.29 -14.97 13.79
C SER A 92 -3.66 -13.90 12.89
N ILE A 93 -2.39 -13.60 13.10
CA ILE A 93 -1.58 -12.75 12.22
C ILE A 93 -1.26 -13.57 10.95
N PRO A 94 -1.63 -13.12 9.74
CA PRO A 94 -1.26 -13.83 8.52
C PRO A 94 0.22 -13.68 8.22
N THR A 95 0.81 -14.73 7.68
CA THR A 95 2.10 -14.68 7.00
C THR A 95 1.94 -14.20 5.56
N PHE A 96 3.05 -13.75 4.96
CA PHE A 96 3.09 -13.44 3.52
C PHE A 96 2.78 -14.67 2.68
N ALA A 97 3.24 -15.86 3.11
CA ALA A 97 2.99 -17.12 2.43
C ALA A 97 1.49 -17.50 2.41
N GLU A 98 0.79 -17.32 3.53
CA GLU A 98 -0.67 -17.54 3.58
C GLU A 98 -1.42 -16.52 2.72
N THR A 99 -0.97 -15.27 2.70
CA THR A 99 -1.56 -14.21 1.87
C THR A 99 -1.35 -14.50 0.38
N VAL A 100 -0.16 -14.95 -0.01
CA VAL A 100 0.13 -15.41 -1.37
C VAL A 100 -0.74 -16.61 -1.72
N SER A 101 -0.91 -17.57 -0.82
CA SER A 101 -1.79 -18.73 -1.02
C SER A 101 -3.24 -18.31 -1.23
N LEU A 102 -3.73 -17.31 -0.49
CA LEU A 102 -5.04 -16.71 -0.69
C LEU A 102 -5.18 -16.08 -2.10
N LEU A 103 -4.17 -15.34 -2.56
CA LEU A 103 -4.15 -14.70 -3.87
C LEU A 103 -4.03 -15.69 -5.04
N MET A 104 -3.51 -16.89 -4.78
CA MET A 104 -3.35 -17.97 -5.77
C MET A 104 -4.58 -18.88 -5.90
N LYS A 105 -5.61 -18.71 -5.05
CA LYS A 105 -6.89 -19.39 -5.24
C LYS A 105 -7.49 -19.00 -6.62
N PRO A 106 -8.07 -19.94 -7.39
CA PRO A 106 -8.60 -19.67 -8.74
C PRO A 106 -9.56 -18.48 -8.81
N GLU A 107 -10.43 -18.35 -7.82
CA GLU A 107 -11.41 -17.26 -7.70
C GLU A 107 -10.75 -15.89 -7.45
N ASN A 108 -9.52 -15.86 -6.95
CA ASN A 108 -8.81 -14.64 -6.53
C ASN A 108 -7.73 -14.20 -7.52
N LEU A 109 -7.58 -14.87 -8.67
CA LEU A 109 -6.54 -14.55 -9.67
C LEU A 109 -6.67 -13.14 -10.27
N HIS A 110 -7.83 -12.51 -10.13
CA HIS A 110 -8.07 -11.13 -10.57
C HIS A 110 -7.54 -10.07 -9.57
N VAL A 111 -7.24 -10.46 -8.33
CA VAL A 111 -6.91 -9.54 -7.23
C VAL A 111 -5.44 -9.12 -7.30
N LYS A 112 -5.18 -7.81 -7.24
CA LYS A 112 -3.84 -7.22 -7.12
C LYS A 112 -3.44 -7.07 -5.66
N PHE A 113 -2.14 -7.02 -5.40
CA PHE A 113 -1.60 -6.92 -4.05
C PHE A 113 -0.59 -5.78 -3.93
N ASN A 114 -0.94 -4.76 -3.16
CA ASN A 114 0.00 -3.74 -2.70
C ASN A 114 0.66 -4.19 -1.41
N VAL A 115 1.98 -4.22 -1.39
CA VAL A 115 2.78 -4.58 -0.23
C VAL A 115 3.49 -3.33 0.28
N ASP A 116 3.00 -2.72 1.36
CA ASP A 116 3.68 -1.63 2.04
C ASP A 116 4.93 -2.16 2.77
N VAL A 117 6.09 -1.80 2.23
CA VAL A 117 7.40 -2.19 2.75
C VAL A 117 7.84 -1.19 3.82
N LYS A 118 7.71 -1.60 5.08
CA LYS A 118 8.06 -0.77 6.23
C LYS A 118 9.56 -0.53 6.32
N VAL A 119 9.94 0.72 6.60
CA VAL A 119 11.34 1.19 6.64
C VAL A 119 12.20 0.55 7.74
N GLN A 120 11.57 -0.10 8.73
CA GLN A 120 12.25 -0.82 9.80
C GLN A 120 12.85 -2.15 9.35
N ASN A 121 12.46 -2.66 8.17
CA ASN A 121 12.99 -3.91 7.65
C ASN A 121 14.39 -3.73 7.06
N ASP A 122 15.21 -4.78 7.16
CA ASP A 122 16.38 -4.91 6.30
C ASP A 122 15.91 -5.26 4.88
N PRO A 123 16.18 -4.42 3.87
CA PRO A 123 15.61 -4.59 2.53
C PRO A 123 16.13 -5.82 1.80
N ALA A 124 17.40 -6.20 1.99
CA ALA A 124 17.98 -7.37 1.33
C ALA A 124 17.37 -8.66 1.89
N ARG A 125 17.31 -8.77 3.22
CA ARG A 125 16.70 -9.90 3.94
C ARG A 125 15.23 -10.05 3.57
N LEU A 126 14.44 -8.97 3.71
CA LEU A 126 13.01 -9.01 3.41
C LEU A 126 12.73 -9.44 1.97
N PHE A 127 13.38 -8.79 0.98
CA PHE A 127 13.07 -9.10 -0.41
C PHE A 127 13.59 -10.47 -0.86
N SER A 128 14.67 -10.99 -0.27
CA SER A 128 15.11 -12.37 -0.49
C SER A 128 14.09 -13.40 0.03
N LEU A 129 13.53 -13.17 1.23
CA LEU A 129 12.48 -14.02 1.79
C LEU A 129 11.19 -13.96 0.94
N MET A 130 10.78 -12.76 0.55
CA MET A 130 9.62 -12.58 -0.36
C MET A 130 9.85 -13.27 -1.70
N HIS A 131 11.05 -13.16 -2.28
CA HIS A 131 11.40 -13.84 -3.53
C HIS A 131 11.23 -15.35 -3.39
N THR A 132 11.75 -15.94 -2.32
CA THR A 132 11.63 -17.39 -2.05
C THR A 132 10.17 -17.82 -1.99
N ILE A 133 9.31 -17.05 -1.32
CA ILE A 133 7.87 -17.36 -1.18
C ILE A 133 7.14 -17.21 -2.53
N ILE A 134 7.43 -16.16 -3.29
CA ILE A 134 6.82 -15.91 -4.60
C ILE A 134 7.25 -17.00 -5.59
N ALA A 135 8.55 -17.29 -5.66
CA ALA A 135 9.13 -18.21 -6.63
C ALA A 135 8.71 -19.68 -6.40
N ALA A 136 8.27 -20.01 -5.17
CA ALA A 136 7.72 -21.32 -4.84
C ALA A 136 6.32 -21.57 -5.44
N GLN A 137 5.62 -20.53 -5.92
CA GLN A 137 4.27 -20.68 -6.48
C GLN A 137 4.29 -21.16 -7.94
N PRO A 138 3.32 -21.98 -8.37
CA PRO A 138 3.24 -22.41 -9.76
C PRO A 138 2.96 -21.22 -10.69
N ASN A 139 3.70 -21.15 -11.81
CA ASN A 139 3.57 -20.10 -12.81
C ASN A 139 3.67 -18.66 -12.23
N TRP A 140 4.44 -18.49 -11.15
CA TRP A 140 4.50 -17.24 -10.42
C TRP A 140 4.87 -16.04 -11.31
N GLN A 141 5.73 -16.23 -12.31
CA GLN A 141 6.17 -15.16 -13.22
C GLN A 141 5.01 -14.55 -14.00
N THR A 142 4.00 -15.34 -14.37
CA THR A 142 2.88 -14.90 -15.22
C THR A 142 1.60 -14.70 -14.44
N VAL A 143 1.39 -15.47 -13.36
CA VAL A 143 0.14 -15.47 -12.59
C VAL A 143 0.24 -14.62 -11.33
N LEU A 144 1.39 -14.54 -10.66
CA LEU A 144 1.52 -13.88 -9.36
C LEU A 144 2.27 -12.55 -9.45
N ALA A 145 3.51 -12.58 -9.92
CA ALA A 145 4.41 -11.43 -9.96
C ALA A 145 3.80 -10.17 -10.60
N PRO A 146 3.07 -10.23 -11.74
CA PRO A 146 2.48 -9.04 -12.35
C PRO A 146 1.42 -8.34 -11.48
N ARG A 147 0.89 -9.05 -10.47
CA ARG A 147 -0.15 -8.55 -9.55
C ARG A 147 0.44 -7.90 -8.29
N ILE A 148 1.73 -8.04 -8.03
CA ILE A 148 2.39 -7.50 -6.84
C ILE A 148 2.96 -6.11 -7.12
N LEU A 149 2.59 -5.16 -6.28
CA LEU A 149 3.10 -3.79 -6.26
C LEU A 149 3.83 -3.56 -4.92
N LEU A 150 5.11 -3.19 -4.98
CA LEU A 150 5.91 -2.89 -3.78
C LEU A 150 5.78 -1.41 -3.43
N GLY A 151 5.18 -1.08 -2.29
CA GLY A 151 5.12 0.28 -1.74
C GLY A 151 6.37 0.64 -0.96
N LEU A 152 7.18 1.56 -1.49
CA LEU A 152 8.46 1.97 -0.91
C LEU A 152 8.38 3.38 -0.31
N TRP A 153 8.69 3.52 0.97
CA TRP A 153 8.75 4.82 1.66
C TRP A 153 10.08 5.54 1.52
N HIS A 154 11.17 4.78 1.32
CA HIS A 154 12.53 5.32 1.34
C HIS A 154 13.35 4.82 0.15
N PRO A 155 14.12 5.69 -0.54
CA PRO A 155 14.81 5.34 -1.77
C PRO A 155 15.86 4.23 -1.60
N THR A 156 16.40 4.05 -0.40
CA THR A 156 17.36 2.96 -0.09
C THR A 156 16.80 1.57 -0.41
N PHE A 157 15.47 1.39 -0.48
CA PHE A 157 14.85 0.12 -0.83
C PHE A 157 14.82 -0.15 -2.34
N ILE A 158 14.95 0.89 -3.20
CA ILE A 158 14.87 0.76 -4.66
C ILE A 158 15.92 -0.22 -5.21
N PRO A 159 17.22 -0.11 -4.86
CA PRO A 159 18.25 -1.11 -5.15
C PRO A 159 17.82 -2.55 -4.95
N HIS A 160 17.40 -2.86 -3.73
CA HIS A 160 17.12 -4.21 -3.30
C HIS A 160 15.84 -4.72 -3.95
N ALA A 161 14.84 -3.86 -4.12
CA ALA A 161 13.63 -4.21 -4.86
C ALA A 161 13.96 -4.57 -6.32
N LYS A 162 14.82 -3.79 -6.99
CA LYS A 162 15.26 -4.08 -8.37
C LYS A 162 16.09 -5.36 -8.47
N ASN A 163 16.96 -5.63 -7.50
CA ASN A 163 17.86 -6.77 -7.54
C ASN A 163 17.15 -8.09 -7.17
N HIS A 164 16.34 -8.11 -6.11
CA HIS A 164 15.72 -9.33 -5.60
C HIS A 164 14.35 -9.62 -6.22
N LEU A 165 13.60 -8.57 -6.57
CA LEU A 165 12.24 -8.65 -7.12
C LEU A 165 12.09 -7.82 -8.42
N PRO A 166 12.96 -8.00 -9.44
CA PRO A 166 12.96 -7.18 -10.66
C PRO A 166 11.61 -7.21 -11.40
N TYR A 167 10.88 -8.31 -11.25
CA TYR A 167 9.59 -8.57 -11.88
C TYR A 167 8.40 -7.87 -11.21
N CYS A 168 8.53 -7.42 -9.96
CA CYS A 168 7.46 -6.70 -9.27
C CYS A 168 7.46 -5.24 -9.71
N ARG A 169 6.27 -4.64 -9.80
CA ARG A 169 6.14 -3.19 -9.96
C ARG A 169 6.43 -2.50 -8.63
N ARG A 170 6.74 -1.20 -8.68
CA ARG A 170 7.05 -0.40 -7.49
C ARG A 170 6.19 0.85 -7.44
N SER A 171 5.85 1.25 -6.22
CA SER A 171 5.26 2.55 -5.92
C SER A 171 6.11 3.31 -4.91
N TYR A 172 6.08 4.64 -4.99
CA TYR A 172 6.44 5.47 -3.84
C TYR A 172 5.20 5.63 -2.99
N ILE A 173 5.33 5.35 -1.69
CA ILE A 173 4.29 5.65 -0.70
C ILE A 173 4.76 6.77 0.21
N GLY A 174 3.95 7.82 0.34
CA GLY A 174 4.31 8.96 1.18
C GLY A 174 3.37 10.14 1.09
N VAL A 175 3.81 11.24 1.69
CA VAL A 175 3.07 12.52 1.72
C VAL A 175 3.86 13.66 1.08
N ASP A 176 5.15 13.45 0.82
CA ASP A 176 6.07 14.47 0.32
C ASP A 176 6.21 14.37 -1.21
N ILE A 177 5.67 15.37 -1.91
CA ILE A 177 5.71 15.46 -3.38
C ILE A 177 7.14 15.74 -3.88
N TRP A 178 7.93 16.49 -3.14
CA TRP A 178 9.30 16.78 -3.54
C TRP A 178 10.17 15.51 -3.47
N VAL A 179 9.99 14.68 -2.45
CA VAL A 179 10.62 13.36 -2.36
C VAL A 179 10.17 12.47 -3.53
N ALA A 180 8.87 12.44 -3.83
CA ALA A 180 8.31 11.68 -4.95
C ALA A 180 9.02 12.01 -6.27
N ARG A 181 9.13 13.31 -6.58
CA ARG A 181 9.77 13.81 -7.80
C ARG A 181 11.27 13.54 -7.83
N THR A 182 11.94 13.78 -6.72
CA THR A 182 13.42 13.79 -6.68
C THR A 182 14.00 12.38 -6.70
N TYR A 183 13.41 11.45 -5.94
CA TYR A 183 14.03 10.14 -5.72
C TYR A 183 13.31 8.99 -6.40
N PHE A 184 12.00 9.12 -6.63
CA PHE A 184 11.17 8.00 -7.09
C PHE A 184 10.71 8.11 -8.54
N TRP A 185 10.67 9.32 -9.13
CA TRP A 185 10.10 9.55 -10.46
C TRP A 185 10.60 8.60 -11.54
N GLU A 186 11.91 8.36 -11.62
CA GLU A 186 12.49 7.44 -12.62
C GLU A 186 12.47 5.97 -12.19
N ASN A 187 12.05 5.67 -10.96
CA ASN A 187 12.21 4.35 -10.34
C ASN A 187 10.90 3.61 -10.07
N VAL A 188 9.75 4.31 -10.16
CA VAL A 188 8.44 3.74 -9.85
C VAL A 188 7.42 4.01 -10.94
N GLU A 189 6.47 3.10 -11.09
CA GLU A 189 5.36 3.23 -12.04
C GLU A 189 4.13 3.89 -11.40
N VAL A 190 4.08 3.94 -10.07
CA VAL A 190 2.90 4.35 -9.30
C VAL A 190 3.30 5.27 -8.12
N PHE A 191 2.46 6.25 -7.81
CA PHE A 191 2.58 7.09 -6.62
C PHE A 191 1.38 6.86 -5.70
N SER A 192 1.62 6.28 -4.52
CA SER A 192 0.64 6.07 -3.46
C SER A 192 0.72 7.21 -2.44
N MET A 193 -0.11 8.23 -2.63
CA MET A 193 -0.01 9.49 -1.90
C MET A 193 -1.11 9.63 -0.86
N SER A 194 -0.82 10.30 0.26
CA SER A 194 -1.90 10.71 1.17
C SER A 194 -2.85 11.67 0.45
N PHE A 195 -4.16 11.53 0.68
CA PHE A 195 -5.17 12.40 0.06
C PHE A 195 -4.86 13.88 0.29
N GLY A 196 -4.50 14.25 1.52
CA GLY A 196 -4.19 15.63 1.89
C GLY A 196 -3.01 16.23 1.15
N SER A 197 -1.98 15.44 0.83
CA SER A 197 -0.82 15.96 0.06
C SER A 197 -1.25 16.45 -1.33
N LEU A 198 -2.27 15.80 -1.90
CA LEU A 198 -2.79 16.10 -3.23
C LEU A 198 -3.75 17.29 -3.22
N THR A 199 -4.35 17.69 -2.10
CA THR A 199 -5.36 18.79 -2.09
C THR A 199 -4.77 20.17 -2.35
N THR A 200 -3.45 20.28 -2.28
CA THR A 200 -2.71 21.54 -2.39
C THR A 200 -2.47 21.94 -3.84
N ALA A 201 -2.07 23.20 -4.07
CA ALA A 201 -1.69 23.67 -5.42
C ALA A 201 -0.49 22.88 -5.99
N GLU A 202 0.44 22.44 -5.14
CA GLU A 202 1.54 21.57 -5.57
C GLU A 202 1.04 20.15 -5.85
N GLY A 203 0.08 19.65 -5.06
CA GLY A 203 -0.62 18.40 -5.30
C GLY A 203 -1.36 18.37 -6.63
N GLU A 204 -2.01 19.47 -7.01
CA GLU A 204 -2.67 19.61 -8.31
C GLU A 204 -1.69 19.56 -9.49
N LYS A 205 -0.57 20.26 -9.38
CA LYS A 205 0.52 20.17 -10.37
C LYS A 205 1.06 18.74 -10.45
N PHE A 206 1.28 18.10 -9.30
CA PHE A 206 1.77 16.74 -9.25
C PHE A 206 0.82 15.74 -9.93
N ARG A 207 -0.51 15.89 -9.74
CA ARG A 207 -1.49 15.07 -10.47
C ARG A 207 -1.39 15.27 -11.97
N THR A 208 -1.31 16.52 -12.42
CA THR A 208 -1.16 16.86 -13.84
C THR A 208 0.11 16.23 -14.43
N ASP A 209 1.24 16.37 -13.73
CA ASP A 209 2.52 15.83 -14.18
C ASP A 209 2.50 14.29 -14.23
N CYS A 210 1.85 13.64 -13.26
CA CYS A 210 1.70 12.18 -13.29
C CYS A 210 0.90 11.73 -14.51
N GLN A 211 -0.23 12.39 -14.81
CA GLN A 211 -1.04 12.08 -15.98
C GLN A 211 -0.25 12.26 -17.29
N GLN A 212 0.50 13.35 -17.42
CA GLN A 212 1.35 13.61 -18.59
C GLN A 212 2.53 12.65 -18.70
N GLY A 213 3.10 12.24 -17.57
CA GLY A 213 4.22 11.30 -17.50
C GLY A 213 3.82 9.82 -17.53
N GLY A 214 2.54 9.51 -17.72
CA GLY A 214 2.02 8.13 -17.72
C GLY A 214 2.15 7.42 -16.36
N LYS A 215 2.29 8.18 -15.26
CA LYS A 215 2.37 7.66 -13.89
C LYS A 215 0.98 7.45 -13.32
N LYS A 216 0.80 6.34 -12.62
CA LYS A 216 -0.45 6.03 -11.91
C LYS A 216 -0.47 6.66 -10.52
N ILE A 217 -1.63 7.07 -10.04
CA ILE A 217 -1.80 7.61 -8.68
C ILE A 217 -2.77 6.74 -7.90
N MET A 218 -2.35 6.34 -6.70
CA MET A 218 -3.18 5.74 -5.68
C MET A 218 -3.33 6.73 -4.52
N VAL A 219 -4.48 6.76 -3.88
CA VAL A 219 -4.73 7.70 -2.78
C VAL A 219 -5.19 6.98 -1.51
N TRP A 220 -4.60 7.34 -0.38
CA TRP A 220 -4.90 6.72 0.91
C TRP A 220 -5.03 7.75 2.06
N THR A 221 -5.68 7.41 3.16
CA THR A 221 -6.76 6.41 3.25
C THR A 221 -8.07 7.17 3.06
N VAL A 222 -8.89 6.77 2.09
CA VAL A 222 -10.11 7.51 1.72
C VAL A 222 -11.34 6.71 2.11
N ASN A 223 -12.06 7.17 3.13
CA ASN A 223 -13.20 6.43 3.72
C ASN A 223 -14.53 7.18 3.62
N ASP A 224 -14.50 8.49 3.41
CA ASP A 224 -15.71 9.32 3.25
C ASP A 224 -16.08 9.51 1.78
N ALA A 225 -17.38 9.69 1.51
CA ALA A 225 -17.90 9.72 0.15
C ALA A 225 -17.49 10.99 -0.60
N ASP A 226 -17.33 12.12 0.08
CA ASP A 226 -16.96 13.39 -0.56
C ASP A 226 -15.53 13.31 -1.10
N SER A 227 -14.59 12.77 -0.31
CA SER A 227 -13.22 12.50 -0.74
C SER A 227 -13.15 11.43 -1.84
N MET A 228 -14.00 10.39 -1.80
CA MET A 228 -14.09 9.40 -2.88
C MET A 228 -14.53 10.04 -4.21
N VAL A 229 -15.58 10.85 -4.21
CA VAL A 229 -16.03 11.57 -5.41
C VAL A 229 -14.97 12.56 -5.88
N GLU A 230 -14.27 13.21 -4.95
CA GLU A 230 -13.18 14.12 -5.31
C GLU A 230 -12.00 13.38 -5.96
N ALA A 231 -11.66 12.18 -5.50
CA ALA A 231 -10.67 11.33 -6.17
C ALA A 231 -11.11 10.94 -7.61
N VAL A 232 -12.40 10.74 -7.86
CA VAL A 232 -12.93 10.57 -9.23
C VAL A 232 -12.72 11.82 -10.07
N ARG A 233 -13.00 13.02 -9.53
CA ARG A 233 -12.79 14.30 -10.23
C ARG A 233 -11.33 14.55 -10.56
N TRP A 234 -10.42 14.07 -9.72
CA TRP A 234 -8.98 14.12 -9.93
C TRP A 234 -8.44 13.06 -10.90
N ASN A 235 -9.30 12.15 -11.38
CA ASN A 235 -8.93 11.03 -12.23
C ASN A 235 -7.82 10.17 -11.59
N ILE A 236 -8.00 9.86 -10.30
CA ILE A 236 -7.14 8.93 -9.55
C ILE A 236 -7.36 7.49 -10.05
N ASP A 237 -6.30 6.69 -10.07
CA ASP A 237 -6.36 5.31 -10.58
C ASP A 237 -6.85 4.31 -9.53
N VAL A 238 -6.52 4.52 -8.26
CA VAL A 238 -6.88 3.61 -7.16
C VAL A 238 -7.24 4.38 -5.90
N ILE A 239 -8.33 3.99 -5.26
CA ILE A 239 -8.67 4.39 -3.90
C ILE A 239 -8.30 3.25 -2.95
N LEU A 240 -7.42 3.53 -1.97
CA LEU A 240 -7.23 2.66 -0.81
C LEU A 240 -8.21 3.07 0.28
N THR A 241 -9.02 2.13 0.73
CA THR A 241 -10.11 2.39 1.67
C THR A 241 -10.28 1.27 2.68
N ASP A 242 -10.64 1.61 3.91
CA ASP A 242 -11.01 0.67 4.96
C ASP A 242 -12.43 0.11 4.77
N VAL A 243 -13.21 0.74 3.88
CA VAL A 243 -14.62 0.47 3.61
C VAL A 243 -14.89 0.13 2.12
N PRO A 244 -14.38 -1.01 1.58
CA PRO A 244 -14.44 -1.31 0.16
C PRO A 244 -15.88 -1.29 -0.41
N ARG A 245 -16.84 -1.94 0.26
CA ARG A 245 -18.27 -1.90 -0.11
C ARG A 245 -18.79 -0.48 -0.36
N LYS A 246 -18.44 0.47 0.52
CA LYS A 246 -18.91 1.86 0.40
C LYS A 246 -18.42 2.52 -0.88
N TRP A 247 -17.15 2.30 -1.23
CA TRP A 247 -16.62 2.82 -2.49
C TRP A 247 -17.25 2.12 -3.70
N LEU A 248 -17.39 0.79 -3.65
CA LEU A 248 -17.99 0.02 -4.74
C LEU A 248 -19.45 0.44 -5.04
N ASP A 249 -20.26 0.63 -4.00
CA ASP A 249 -21.65 1.08 -4.12
C ASP A 249 -21.72 2.51 -4.67
N LEU A 250 -20.86 3.41 -4.19
CA LEU A 250 -20.78 4.79 -4.68
C LEU A 250 -20.29 4.86 -6.13
N ARG A 251 -19.31 4.03 -6.49
CA ARG A 251 -18.80 3.90 -7.86
C ARG A 251 -19.90 3.42 -8.81
N ALA A 252 -20.70 2.42 -8.41
CA ALA A 252 -21.84 1.95 -9.19
C ALA A 252 -22.89 3.05 -9.39
N ALA A 253 -23.19 3.85 -8.35
CA ALA A 253 -24.09 4.99 -8.47
C ALA A 253 -23.56 6.08 -9.41
N LEU A 254 -22.26 6.40 -9.33
CA LEU A 254 -21.61 7.35 -10.25
C LEU A 254 -21.56 6.83 -11.70
N GLN A 255 -21.43 5.53 -11.90
CA GLN A 255 -21.49 4.92 -13.23
C GLN A 255 -22.89 4.99 -13.83
N ALA A 256 -23.94 4.86 -12.99
CA ALA A 256 -25.32 4.94 -13.42
C ALA A 256 -25.76 6.37 -13.78
N ASP A 257 -25.42 7.35 -12.92
CA ASP A 257 -25.75 8.76 -13.12
C ASP A 257 -24.69 9.64 -12.42
N TYR A 258 -23.65 9.98 -13.17
CA TYR A 258 -22.53 10.74 -12.63
C TYR A 258 -22.94 12.14 -12.19
N ASP A 259 -23.66 12.89 -13.03
CA ASP A 259 -23.90 14.31 -12.78
C ASP A 259 -24.76 14.50 -11.53
N ASN A 260 -25.83 13.70 -11.39
CA ASN A 260 -26.70 13.74 -10.22
C ASN A 260 -25.99 13.22 -8.96
N THR A 261 -25.26 12.09 -9.06
CA THR A 261 -24.58 11.51 -7.89
C THR A 261 -23.46 12.44 -7.42
N ALA A 262 -22.61 12.92 -8.33
CA ALA A 262 -21.51 13.82 -7.98
C ALA A 262 -22.00 15.19 -7.48
N ALA A 263 -23.16 15.69 -7.92
CA ALA A 263 -23.74 16.94 -7.42
C ALA A 263 -24.14 16.87 -5.94
N LYS A 264 -24.41 15.67 -5.40
CA LYS A 264 -24.71 15.46 -3.97
C LYS A 264 -23.47 15.57 -3.07
N HIS A 265 -22.27 15.55 -3.67
CA HIS A 265 -20.99 15.54 -2.96
C HIS A 265 -20.24 16.86 -3.20
N GLY A 266 -20.34 17.76 -2.23
CA GLY A 266 -19.72 19.08 -2.29
C GLY A 266 -18.19 19.03 -2.19
N ARG A 267 -17.54 20.12 -2.60
CA ARG A 267 -16.07 20.30 -2.47
C ARG A 267 -15.67 21.15 -1.28
N LEU A 268 -16.66 21.70 -0.55
CA LEU A 268 -16.44 22.68 0.51
C LEU A 268 -15.42 22.21 1.55
N PHE A 269 -15.39 20.91 1.83
CA PHE A 269 -14.46 20.28 2.76
C PHE A 269 -12.98 20.56 2.45
N LEU A 270 -12.61 20.74 1.18
CA LEU A 270 -11.25 21.09 0.76
C LEU A 270 -10.79 22.46 1.30
N TRP A 271 -11.74 23.37 1.54
CA TRP A 271 -11.47 24.73 2.03
C TRP A 271 -11.94 24.99 3.45
N THR A 272 -12.69 24.08 4.07
CA THR A 272 -13.16 24.22 5.46
C THR A 272 -12.45 23.29 6.43
N THR A 273 -11.76 22.26 5.93
CA THR A 273 -10.97 21.34 6.75
C THR A 273 -9.52 21.80 6.78
N TRP A 274 -9.08 22.33 7.93
CA TRP A 274 -7.73 22.85 8.12
C TRP A 274 -6.61 21.85 7.75
N TYR A 275 -6.85 20.54 7.89
CA TYR A 275 -5.91 19.49 7.49
C TYR A 275 -5.45 19.65 6.04
N TYR A 276 -6.32 20.12 5.12
CA TYR A 276 -6.00 20.25 3.70
C TYR A 276 -5.24 21.53 3.33
N TYR A 277 -4.90 22.37 4.31
CA TYR A 277 -4.19 23.62 4.06
C TYR A 277 -2.69 23.39 3.84
N GLN A 278 -2.10 24.17 2.92
CA GLN A 278 -0.69 24.07 2.53
C GLN A 278 0.29 24.09 3.72
N PRO A 279 0.18 24.97 4.73
CA PRO A 279 1.10 24.98 5.86
C PRO A 279 1.04 23.70 6.70
N VAL A 280 -0.16 23.12 6.83
CA VAL A 280 -0.40 21.88 7.59
C VAL A 280 0.21 20.70 6.85
N GLN A 281 -0.07 20.57 5.56
CA GLN A 281 0.53 19.53 4.72
C GLN A 281 2.06 19.64 4.68
N SER A 282 2.59 20.86 4.59
CA SER A 282 4.04 21.10 4.64
C SER A 282 4.66 20.66 5.98
N LEU A 283 3.98 20.92 7.09
CA LEU A 283 4.43 20.47 8.42
C LEU A 283 4.41 18.95 8.52
N LEU A 284 3.32 18.30 8.11
CA LEU A 284 3.19 16.84 8.11
C LEU A 284 4.28 16.18 7.26
N SER A 285 4.54 16.74 6.08
CA SER A 285 5.61 16.30 5.17
C SER A 285 6.98 16.35 5.84
N ARG A 286 7.31 17.48 6.48
CA ARG A 286 8.58 17.65 7.19
C ARG A 286 8.73 16.70 8.37
N LEU A 287 7.69 16.53 9.18
CA LEU A 287 7.71 15.63 10.33
C LEU A 287 7.88 14.17 9.89
N LEU A 288 7.15 13.74 8.87
CA LEU A 288 7.28 12.39 8.34
C LEU A 288 8.66 12.17 7.72
N LYS A 289 9.15 13.11 6.89
CA LYS A 289 10.49 13.02 6.30
C LYS A 289 11.56 12.88 7.38
N ALA A 290 11.55 13.73 8.40
CA ALA A 290 12.50 13.65 9.52
C ALA A 290 12.42 12.29 10.25
N ARG A 291 11.21 11.75 10.44
CA ARG A 291 11.02 10.41 11.02
C ARG A 291 11.64 9.32 10.15
N LEU A 292 11.43 9.38 8.83
CA LEU A 292 12.01 8.41 7.90
C LEU A 292 13.54 8.51 7.88
N GLU A 293 14.08 9.73 7.90
CA GLU A 293 15.53 9.96 7.96
C GLU A 293 16.16 9.43 9.25
N ASN A 294 15.46 9.56 10.38
CA ASN A 294 15.90 9.00 11.66
C ASN A 294 15.94 7.46 11.66
N ILE A 295 15.13 6.80 10.83
CA ILE A 295 15.06 5.33 10.78
C ILE A 295 16.01 4.76 9.72
N ALA A 296 15.98 5.31 8.50
CA ALA A 296 16.63 4.75 7.32
C ALA A 296 17.85 5.57 6.83
N GLY A 297 18.21 6.63 7.55
CA GLY A 297 19.26 7.57 7.12
C GLY A 297 18.75 8.63 6.14
N PRO A 298 19.61 9.57 5.71
CA PRO A 298 19.21 10.67 4.84
C PRO A 298 18.71 10.17 3.47
N PHE A 299 17.77 10.91 2.89
CA PHE A 299 17.34 10.66 1.50
C PHE A 299 18.48 10.97 0.52
N THR A 300 19.05 9.94 -0.08
CA THR A 300 20.10 10.05 -1.09
C THR A 300 19.62 9.53 -2.43
N LEU A 301 20.16 10.09 -3.51
CA LEU A 301 19.95 9.53 -4.85
C LEU A 301 20.60 8.16 -4.90
N VAL A 302 19.82 7.18 -5.31
CA VAL A 302 20.31 5.82 -5.51
C VAL A 302 21.07 5.80 -6.82
N ASN A 303 22.36 5.52 -6.77
CA ASN A 303 23.15 5.27 -7.96
C ASN A 303 23.15 3.76 -8.26
N ALA A 304 22.89 3.36 -9.50
CA ALA A 304 22.79 1.95 -9.87
C ALA A 304 24.09 1.14 -9.63
N ALA A 305 25.23 1.84 -9.53
CA ALA A 305 26.56 1.24 -9.40
C ALA A 305 27.00 0.88 -7.96
N SER A 306 26.22 1.22 -6.92
CA SER A 306 26.66 1.07 -5.52
C SER A 306 26.14 -0.19 -4.81
N ILE A 307 25.64 -1.18 -5.55
CA ILE A 307 25.03 -2.38 -4.96
C ILE A 307 25.89 -3.59 -5.33
N PRO A 308 26.40 -4.37 -4.35
CA PRO A 308 27.05 -5.64 -4.65
C PRO A 308 26.08 -6.54 -5.42
N GLU A 309 26.54 -7.13 -6.54
CA GLU A 309 25.81 -8.22 -7.18
C GLU A 309 25.67 -9.37 -6.18
N VAL A 310 24.48 -9.51 -5.59
CA VAL A 310 24.13 -10.76 -4.92
C VAL A 310 23.69 -11.68 -6.04
N GLY A 311 24.59 -12.56 -6.47
CA GLY A 311 24.31 -13.55 -7.49
C GLY A 311 22.98 -14.24 -7.17
N LEU A 312 22.04 -14.19 -8.11
CA LEU A 312 20.82 -14.99 -8.05
C LEU A 312 21.29 -16.43 -7.84
N VAL A 313 20.99 -16.99 -6.66
CA VAL A 313 21.19 -18.42 -6.45
C VAL A 313 20.25 -19.08 -7.44
N SER A 314 20.84 -19.63 -8.51
CA SER A 314 20.13 -20.41 -9.50
C SER A 314 19.36 -21.51 -8.77
N ALA A 315 18.04 -21.53 -8.97
CA ALA A 315 17.15 -22.60 -8.51
C ALA A 315 17.63 -23.97 -9.01
#